data_AF-A0AAE3J8Y6-F1
#
_entry.id   AF-A0AAE3J8Y6-F1
#
_cell.length_a   1.000
_cell.length_b   1.000
_cell.length_c   1.000
_cell.angle_alpha   90.00
_cell.angle_beta   90.00
_cell.angle_gamma   90.00
#
_symmetry.space_group_name_H-M   'P 1'
#
loop_
_entity.id
_entity.type
_entity.pdbx_description
1 polymer ?
#
loop_
_entity_poly.entity_id
_entity_poly.type
_entity_poly.pdbx_seq_one_letter_code
_entity_poly.pdbx_strand_id
1 'polypeptide(L)'
;MQDEKLNNNQNVMTDKNGRYIIKSSLERQSEFGKDKVTMDETTKSKKTVTNLADCAIKKNDKHDGLQRDADGRIIIKSSGAIREDVKSNQKDAISESTKQLFELLGDFEKSEKSHSEKSKTKHKSSKRFKDKSLKRRKIKQIARKVEMLKEEALKGASPNVSSIISELFSASNFIASCQDEIYYYDKAHGCFVKRVASYVKRDLMNQFSNDERLVVSADNVNKAYKHLLLNPDIQRDLTQMINLPLINCENGVYNLETGELEKHSPQFGFTSYIQAKYDKNAKGKVFKRFLKDITAGNKDSIQFLQEVIGYLLSTYVWAKKAFIFYGVPNSGKSVLLNVIGKIIGKENVSNVALQQLSDSCHVAQLKDATVNIASDLPQAPIKDIGVFKSVVSSLDVIETKELYKNPTSQPCYCKLAFGTNQFVPLNRLDANNAAAFFERLIIVPFTKSIPEGQRNLNIAEELFEERDYILTWAIKGLKRLVENNFVFSLTKESKAVLLLYKSRYCPEQVFFEKYLEFKEDSLISRVEVQKRYEEFAYKRNVNVKSHDILNYITLNYSQVKLERKRINGSKNPIAAYEGLAFTK
;
A
#
# COMPACT_ATOMS: atom_id res chain seq x y z
N MET A 1 40.56 -10.52 -42.39
CA MET A 1 39.59 -11.19 -43.29
C MET A 1 38.38 -11.52 -42.43
N GLN A 2 37.42 -10.60 -42.39
CA GLN A 2 36.13 -10.65 -43.14
C GLN A 2 35.09 -11.45 -42.33
N ASP A 3 34.08 -10.79 -41.75
CA ASP A 3 32.72 -10.55 -42.33
C ASP A 3 31.96 -11.90 -42.49
N GLU A 4 30.72 -12.14 -42.02
CA GLU A 4 29.54 -11.30 -41.87
C GLU A 4 28.44 -12.00 -41.00
N LYS A 5 27.67 -11.17 -40.27
CA LYS A 5 26.25 -11.25 -39.83
C LYS A 5 25.47 -12.58 -39.73
N LEU A 6 24.77 -12.75 -38.60
CA LEU A 6 23.40 -13.29 -38.58
C LEU A 6 22.53 -12.55 -37.54
N ASN A 7 21.69 -11.67 -38.06
CA ASN A 7 20.52 -11.07 -37.41
C ASN A 7 19.48 -12.18 -37.18
N ASN A 8 18.96 -12.35 -35.97
CA ASN A 8 17.70 -13.06 -35.74
C ASN A 8 16.75 -12.18 -34.92
N ASN A 9 16.04 -11.32 -35.64
CA ASN A 9 14.79 -10.71 -35.19
C ASN A 9 13.72 -11.80 -35.13
N GLN A 10 13.21 -12.13 -33.94
CA GLN A 10 11.93 -12.82 -33.83
C GLN A 10 10.81 -11.78 -33.96
N ASN A 11 10.16 -11.80 -35.12
CA ASN A 11 8.94 -11.05 -35.40
C ASN A 11 7.83 -11.49 -34.45
N VAL A 12 7.39 -10.59 -33.56
CA VAL A 12 6.18 -10.78 -32.78
C VAL A 12 4.99 -10.51 -33.70
N MET A 13 4.16 -11.52 -33.97
CA MET A 13 2.98 -11.32 -34.80
C MET A 13 1.91 -10.53 -34.05
N THR A 14 1.63 -9.34 -34.56
CA THR A 14 0.48 -8.52 -34.19
C THR A 14 -0.63 -8.69 -35.20
N ASP A 15 -1.89 -8.67 -34.76
CA ASP A 15 -3.01 -8.55 -35.68
C ASP A 15 -3.03 -7.17 -36.38
N LYS A 16 -3.97 -6.98 -37.31
CA LYS A 16 -4.18 -5.74 -38.06
C LYS A 16 -4.50 -4.51 -37.18
N ASN A 17 -4.68 -4.69 -35.87
CA ASN A 17 -4.93 -3.65 -34.88
C ASN A 17 -3.79 -3.56 -33.84
N GLY A 18 -2.64 -4.21 -34.07
CA GLY A 18 -1.47 -4.09 -33.21
C GLY A 18 -1.50 -4.93 -31.93
N ARG A 19 -2.39 -5.93 -31.82
CA ARG A 19 -2.50 -6.78 -30.62
C ARG A 19 -1.67 -8.07 -30.75
N TYR A 20 -0.97 -8.44 -29.68
CA TYR A 20 -0.18 -9.67 -29.59
C TYR A 20 -1.07 -10.90 -29.38
N ILE A 21 -0.86 -11.96 -30.16
CA ILE A 21 -1.66 -13.19 -30.08
C ILE A 21 -0.95 -14.23 -29.18
N ILE A 22 -1.51 -14.52 -28.01
CA ILE A 22 -1.07 -15.63 -27.14
C ILE A 22 -2.20 -16.67 -27.08
N LYS A 23 -1.91 -17.92 -27.48
CA LYS A 23 -2.87 -19.03 -27.36
C LYS A 23 -2.86 -19.58 -25.93
N SER A 24 -4.02 -19.63 -25.27
CA SER A 24 -4.18 -20.24 -23.94
C SER A 24 -4.85 -21.61 -24.02
N SER A 25 -4.28 -22.58 -23.29
CA SER A 25 -4.82 -23.93 -23.11
C SER A 25 -5.65 -24.02 -21.82
N LEU A 26 -6.85 -24.56 -21.97
CA LEU A 26 -7.56 -25.47 -21.05
C LEU A 26 -8.17 -24.95 -19.74
N GLU A 27 -9.48 -25.18 -19.70
CA GLU A 27 -10.48 -25.10 -18.65
C GLU A 27 -10.31 -26.13 -17.51
N ARG A 28 -10.84 -25.79 -16.33
CA ARG A 28 -11.70 -26.62 -15.44
C ARG A 28 -12.11 -25.72 -14.25
N GLN A 29 -13.40 -25.36 -14.09
CA GLN A 29 -14.42 -26.07 -13.29
C GLN A 29 -13.94 -26.38 -11.86
N SER A 30 -14.68 -26.19 -10.76
CA SER A 30 -16.12 -26.08 -10.48
C SER A 30 -16.23 -25.81 -8.95
N GLU A 31 -17.11 -24.92 -8.48
CA GLU A 31 -18.42 -25.20 -7.86
C GLU A 31 -18.46 -25.18 -6.31
N PHE A 32 -19.65 -24.80 -5.82
CA PHE A 32 -20.21 -24.89 -4.46
C PHE A 32 -19.69 -23.90 -3.40
N GLY A 33 -20.51 -23.13 -2.67
CA GLY A 33 -21.97 -23.04 -2.58
C GLY A 33 -22.41 -22.80 -1.12
N LYS A 34 -23.35 -21.87 -0.92
CA LYS A 34 -24.33 -21.77 0.19
C LYS A 34 -23.78 -21.43 1.60
N ASP A 35 -24.48 -20.76 2.53
CA ASP A 35 -25.78 -20.08 2.60
C ASP A 35 -25.82 -19.26 3.92
N LYS A 36 -26.56 -18.13 3.89
CA LYS A 36 -27.46 -17.50 4.90
C LYS A 36 -27.13 -17.38 6.41
N VAL A 37 -27.58 -16.23 6.97
CA VAL A 37 -28.47 -16.01 8.17
C VAL A 37 -28.20 -14.57 8.69
N THR A 38 -29.03 -13.54 8.41
CA THR A 38 -30.15 -12.92 9.21
C THR A 38 -29.81 -12.61 10.68
N MET A 39 -30.21 -11.54 11.36
CA MET A 39 -30.97 -10.27 11.17
C MET A 39 -30.90 -9.52 12.53
N ASP A 40 -31.43 -8.28 12.55
CA ASP A 40 -31.87 -7.45 13.70
C ASP A 40 -30.84 -6.51 14.37
N GLU A 41 -30.98 -5.17 14.23
CA GLU A 41 -31.96 -4.24 14.84
C GLU A 41 -31.64 -4.00 16.33
N THR A 42 -31.42 -2.80 16.88
CA THR A 42 -32.23 -1.56 16.79
C THR A 42 -31.59 -0.40 17.59
N THR A 43 -31.92 0.83 17.15
CA THR A 43 -32.29 2.05 17.93
C THR A 43 -31.29 2.99 18.63
N LYS A 44 -31.25 4.23 18.10
CA LYS A 44 -31.56 5.57 18.70
C LYS A 44 -30.81 5.96 20.00
N SER A 45 -30.29 7.18 20.18
CA SER A 45 -31.03 8.46 20.13
C SER A 45 -30.17 9.70 20.47
N LYS A 46 -30.54 10.89 19.92
CA LYS A 46 -30.60 12.25 20.53
C LYS A 46 -29.26 12.92 21.00
N LYS A 47 -29.00 14.24 20.90
CA LYS A 47 -29.77 15.46 20.61
C LYS A 47 -28.84 16.71 20.57
N THR A 48 -29.16 17.68 19.69
CA THR A 48 -29.11 19.19 19.79
C THR A 48 -27.87 19.93 20.35
N VAL A 49 -27.15 20.77 19.58
CA VAL A 49 -27.39 22.15 19.05
C VAL A 49 -26.97 23.27 20.02
N THR A 50 -26.04 24.15 19.59
CA THR A 50 -26.08 25.62 19.77
C THR A 50 -25.22 26.36 18.72
N ASN A 51 -25.78 27.48 18.23
CA ASN A 51 -25.35 28.44 17.19
C ASN A 51 -24.02 29.19 17.50
N LEU A 52 -23.16 29.57 16.53
CA LEU A 52 -23.24 30.55 15.41
C LEU A 52 -23.07 32.02 15.85
N ALA A 53 -21.87 32.59 15.65
CA ALA A 53 -21.63 33.96 15.14
C ALA A 53 -20.12 34.22 14.90
N ASP A 54 -19.83 34.93 13.81
CA ASP A 54 -18.60 35.64 13.43
C ASP A 54 -17.41 34.88 12.81
N CYS A 55 -17.37 34.81 11.47
CA CYS A 55 -16.51 35.72 10.69
C CYS A 55 -16.71 35.57 9.16
N ALA A 56 -16.63 36.72 8.48
CA ALA A 56 -17.04 37.00 7.12
C ALA A 56 -16.36 36.19 6.00
N ILE A 57 -17.19 35.75 5.04
CA ILE A 57 -16.81 35.09 3.77
C ILE A 57 -16.57 36.15 2.69
N LYS A 58 -15.37 36.15 2.10
CA LYS A 58 -15.12 36.70 0.76
C LYS A 58 -15.64 35.71 -0.29
N LYS A 59 -16.49 36.19 -1.20
CA LYS A 59 -17.00 35.47 -2.37
C LYS A 59 -15.86 34.98 -3.27
N ASN A 60 -15.70 33.66 -3.41
CA ASN A 60 -15.47 32.95 -4.68
C ASN A 60 -15.15 31.47 -4.40
N ASP A 61 -16.16 30.61 -4.39
CA ASP A 61 -15.97 29.17 -4.58
C ASP A 61 -17.01 28.64 -5.56
N LYS A 62 -16.52 28.14 -6.70
CA LYS A 62 -17.28 27.39 -7.69
C LYS A 62 -17.18 25.91 -7.31
N HIS A 63 -18.33 25.28 -7.15
CA HIS A 63 -18.64 23.86 -6.94
C HIS A 63 -17.52 22.82 -7.16
N ASP A 64 -17.37 21.94 -6.16
CA ASP A 64 -16.74 20.62 -6.27
C ASP A 64 -17.57 19.72 -7.18
N GLY A 65 -17.08 19.53 -8.40
CA GLY A 65 -17.62 18.63 -9.42
C GLY A 65 -16.61 18.54 -10.56
N LEU A 66 -16.53 17.37 -11.20
CA LEU A 66 -15.68 17.11 -12.37
C LEU A 66 -15.88 18.22 -13.42
N GLN A 67 -14.85 19.05 -13.66
CA GLN A 67 -14.89 20.06 -14.73
C GLN A 67 -14.31 19.45 -16.00
N ARG A 68 -14.89 19.77 -17.16
CA ARG A 68 -14.32 19.40 -18.47
C ARG A 68 -13.48 20.55 -19.01
N ASP A 69 -12.32 20.27 -19.59
CA ASP A 69 -11.54 21.25 -20.35
C ASP A 69 -12.18 21.52 -21.73
N ALA A 70 -11.59 22.46 -22.48
CA ALA A 70 -12.06 22.84 -23.83
C ALA A 70 -12.03 21.67 -24.84
N ASP A 71 -11.29 20.60 -24.54
CA ASP A 71 -11.20 19.38 -25.34
C ASP A 71 -12.15 18.27 -24.82
N GLY A 72 -13.03 18.58 -23.86
CA GLY A 72 -14.00 17.65 -23.29
C GLY A 72 -13.44 16.70 -22.21
N ARG A 73 -12.22 16.92 -21.71
CA ARG A 73 -11.54 16.02 -20.77
C ARG A 73 -11.80 16.40 -19.32
N ILE A 74 -11.97 15.40 -18.47
CA ILE A 74 -12.15 15.57 -17.02
C ILE A 74 -10.88 16.15 -16.38
N ILE A 75 -11.02 17.26 -15.67
CA ILE A 75 -10.02 17.92 -14.82
C ILE A 75 -10.33 17.57 -13.36
N ILE A 76 -9.37 16.97 -12.66
CA ILE A 76 -9.41 16.74 -11.21
C ILE A 76 -8.59 17.85 -10.53
N LYS A 77 -9.21 18.64 -9.65
CA LYS A 77 -8.46 19.45 -8.69
C LYS A 77 -8.17 18.59 -7.46
N SER A 78 -6.92 18.59 -7.00
CA SER A 78 -6.55 17.98 -5.72
C SER A 78 -7.13 18.81 -4.57
N SER A 79 -8.22 18.35 -3.97
CA SER A 79 -8.68 18.87 -2.69
C SER A 79 -8.44 17.80 -1.63
N GLY A 80 -7.37 18.00 -0.85
CA GLY A 80 -7.26 17.39 0.46
C GLY A 80 -8.40 17.89 1.36
N ALA A 81 -8.83 17.01 2.25
CA ALA A 81 -9.76 17.22 3.35
C ALA A 81 -11.27 17.37 3.00
N ILE A 82 -12.03 16.54 3.72
CA ILE A 82 -13.49 16.47 3.81
C ILE A 82 -14.03 17.73 4.51
N ARG A 83 -15.13 18.32 4.00
CA ARG A 83 -16.17 18.96 4.83
C ARG A 83 -17.49 19.15 4.08
N GLU A 84 -18.58 18.83 4.77
CA GLU A 84 -19.97 19.15 4.43
C GLU A 84 -20.21 20.65 4.59
N ASP A 85 -20.85 21.30 3.60
CA ASP A 85 -22.08 22.07 3.78
C ASP A 85 -22.45 22.91 2.53
N VAL A 86 -23.76 23.16 2.43
CA VAL A 86 -24.44 24.33 1.83
C VAL A 86 -25.37 24.09 0.64
N LYS A 87 -26.61 24.52 0.95
CA LYS A 87 -27.81 24.71 0.16
C LYS A 87 -27.66 25.69 -1.00
N SER A 88 -28.51 25.45 -2.00
CA SER A 88 -29.17 26.43 -2.88
C SER A 88 -28.32 27.44 -3.64
N ASN A 89 -28.29 27.32 -4.96
CA ASN A 89 -29.05 28.20 -5.86
C ASN A 89 -28.72 27.85 -7.30
N GLN A 90 -29.72 27.44 -8.07
CA GLN A 90 -29.94 27.97 -9.42
C GLN A 90 -31.32 27.54 -9.89
N LYS A 91 -32.24 28.49 -9.76
CA LYS A 91 -33.42 28.59 -10.61
C LYS A 91 -32.95 28.79 -12.05
N ASP A 92 -33.85 28.41 -12.96
CA ASP A 92 -33.87 28.77 -14.37
C ASP A 92 -33.25 27.75 -15.34
N ALA A 93 -33.96 26.62 -15.49
CA ALA A 93 -34.42 26.09 -16.79
C ALA A 93 -35.23 24.81 -16.52
N ILE A 94 -36.35 24.98 -15.81
CA ILE A 94 -37.31 23.91 -15.53
C ILE A 94 -38.13 23.69 -16.80
N SER A 95 -38.01 22.49 -17.38
CA SER A 95 -38.69 22.10 -18.62
C SER A 95 -40.20 22.28 -18.49
N GLU A 96 -40.86 22.50 -19.62
CA GLU A 96 -42.30 22.76 -19.70
C GLU A 96 -43.15 21.69 -19.00
N SER A 97 -42.63 20.46 -18.91
CA SER A 97 -43.18 19.32 -18.19
C SER A 97 -43.18 19.50 -16.66
N THR A 98 -42.14 20.13 -16.10
CA THR A 98 -42.04 20.42 -14.67
C THR A 98 -42.84 21.68 -14.30
N LYS A 99 -43.00 22.65 -15.21
CA LYS A 99 -43.99 23.73 -15.04
C LYS A 99 -45.42 23.19 -14.97
N GLN A 100 -45.79 22.25 -15.85
CA GLN A 100 -47.10 21.58 -15.82
C GLN A 100 -47.33 20.80 -14.52
N LEU A 101 -46.30 20.16 -13.95
CA LEU A 101 -46.38 19.48 -12.66
C LEU A 101 -46.64 20.46 -11.50
N PHE A 102 -45.97 21.61 -11.50
CA PHE A 102 -46.19 22.65 -10.48
C PHE A 102 -47.52 23.39 -10.63
N GLU A 103 -48.04 23.58 -11.85
CA GLU A 103 -49.40 24.08 -12.08
C GLU A 103 -50.47 23.09 -11.58
N LEU A 104 -50.30 21.79 -11.85
CA LEU A 104 -51.18 20.73 -11.33
C LEU A 104 -51.21 20.67 -9.80
N LEU A 105 -50.08 20.96 -9.14
CA LEU A 105 -49.99 21.05 -7.68
C LEU A 105 -50.57 22.38 -7.14
N GLY A 106 -50.39 23.49 -7.86
CA GLY A 106 -50.94 24.80 -7.50
C GLY A 106 -52.47 24.89 -7.64
N ASP A 107 -53.05 24.23 -8.64
CA ASP A 107 -54.51 24.10 -8.79
C ASP A 107 -55.13 23.25 -7.68
N PHE A 108 -54.36 22.33 -7.09
CA PHE A 108 -54.76 21.55 -5.92
C PHE A 108 -54.89 22.43 -4.67
N GLU A 109 -53.93 23.32 -4.43
CA GLU A 109 -53.96 24.28 -3.30
C GLU A 109 -55.09 25.32 -3.42
N LYS A 110 -55.38 25.78 -4.65
CA LYS A 110 -56.53 26.67 -4.91
C LYS A 110 -57.87 25.97 -4.67
N SER A 111 -57.98 24.68 -4.99
CA SER A 111 -59.17 23.87 -4.71
C SER A 111 -59.38 23.57 -3.21
N GLU A 112 -58.31 23.53 -2.41
CA GLU A 112 -58.40 23.37 -0.95
C GLU A 112 -58.80 24.68 -0.24
N LYS A 113 -58.35 25.83 -0.74
CA LYS A 113 -58.73 27.16 -0.19
C LYS A 113 -60.18 27.53 -0.48
N SER A 114 -60.73 27.18 -1.65
CA SER A 114 -62.14 27.45 -1.96
C SER A 114 -63.12 26.56 -1.18
N HIS A 115 -62.68 25.38 -0.70
CA HIS A 115 -63.48 24.49 0.14
C HIS A 115 -63.39 24.79 1.65
N SER A 116 -62.38 25.54 2.12
CA SER A 116 -62.25 25.88 3.54
C SER A 116 -63.10 27.09 3.97
N GLU A 117 -63.55 27.94 3.05
CA GLU A 117 -64.34 29.15 3.37
C GLU A 117 -65.86 28.97 3.44
N LYS A 118 -66.40 27.81 3.01
CA LYS A 118 -67.85 27.52 3.12
C LYS A 118 -68.12 26.21 3.86
N SER A 119 -68.13 26.23 5.20
CA SER A 119 -69.00 25.36 6.02
C SER A 119 -68.81 25.55 7.53
N LYS A 120 -69.44 26.59 8.09
CA LYS A 120 -69.97 26.57 9.47
C LYS A 120 -71.40 26.00 9.42
N THR A 121 -71.61 24.74 9.81
CA THR A 121 -72.79 24.20 10.55
C THR A 121 -72.82 22.67 10.54
N LYS A 122 -73.51 22.10 11.53
CA LYS A 122 -73.49 20.71 12.04
C LYS A 122 -74.06 19.67 11.03
N HIS A 123 -73.26 18.65 10.69
CA HIS A 123 -73.62 17.23 10.48
C HIS A 123 -72.36 16.47 9.98
N LYS A 124 -71.60 15.86 10.90
CA LYS A 124 -70.30 15.21 10.63
C LYS A 124 -70.33 13.73 11.01
N SER A 125 -70.56 12.84 10.04
CA SER A 125 -70.04 11.45 10.12
C SER A 125 -70.04 10.72 8.77
N SER A 126 -71.04 10.92 7.90
CA SER A 126 -71.12 10.22 6.59
C SER A 126 -70.39 10.91 5.43
N LYS A 127 -70.30 12.25 5.41
CA LYS A 127 -69.55 13.02 4.38
C LYS A 127 -68.03 12.86 4.49
N ARG A 128 -67.49 12.75 5.72
CA ARG A 128 -66.04 12.64 5.99
C ARG A 128 -65.41 11.36 5.44
N PHE A 129 -66.15 10.25 5.40
CA PHE A 129 -65.69 8.98 4.85
C PHE A 129 -65.68 8.97 3.30
N LYS A 130 -66.67 9.60 2.66
CA LYS A 130 -66.69 9.80 1.20
C LYS A 130 -65.57 10.73 0.73
N ASP A 131 -65.26 11.81 1.46
CA ASP A 131 -64.16 12.73 1.12
C ASP A 131 -62.77 12.10 1.23
N LYS A 132 -62.53 11.25 2.23
CA LYS A 132 -61.25 10.56 2.42
C LYS A 132 -61.02 9.48 1.35
N SER A 133 -62.09 8.81 0.92
CA SER A 133 -62.02 7.82 -0.19
C SER A 133 -61.86 8.51 -1.55
N LEU A 134 -62.48 9.68 -1.76
CA LEU A 134 -62.29 10.52 -2.94
C LEU A 134 -60.86 11.08 -3.01
N LYS A 135 -60.31 11.60 -1.90
CA LYS A 135 -58.91 12.05 -1.81
C LYS A 135 -57.93 10.91 -2.08
N ARG A 136 -58.14 9.72 -1.49
CA ARG A 136 -57.32 8.52 -1.80
C ARG A 136 -57.43 8.08 -3.25
N ARG A 137 -58.61 8.16 -3.87
CA ARG A 137 -58.81 7.87 -5.30
C ARG A 137 -58.08 8.88 -6.19
N LYS A 138 -58.17 10.18 -5.89
CA LYS A 138 -57.46 11.24 -6.62
C LYS A 138 -55.94 11.11 -6.48
N ILE A 139 -55.42 10.79 -5.28
CA ILE A 139 -53.99 10.51 -5.07
C ILE A 139 -53.56 9.26 -5.85
N LYS A 140 -54.36 8.19 -5.87
CA LYS A 140 -54.09 7.00 -6.71
C LYS A 140 -54.13 7.31 -8.21
N GLN A 141 -55.03 8.20 -8.64
CA GLN A 141 -55.12 8.65 -10.03
C GLN A 141 -53.90 9.49 -10.43
N ILE A 142 -53.45 10.40 -9.56
CA ILE A 142 -52.24 11.21 -9.78
C ILE A 142 -51.01 10.31 -9.77
N ALA A 143 -50.89 9.37 -8.83
CA ALA A 143 -49.80 8.40 -8.79
C ALA A 143 -49.75 7.57 -10.09
N ARG A 144 -50.89 7.06 -10.57
CA ARG A 144 -50.98 6.36 -11.87
C ARG A 144 -50.66 7.26 -13.05
N LYS A 145 -51.01 8.54 -13.00
CA LYS A 145 -50.70 9.50 -14.07
C LYS A 145 -49.21 9.84 -14.09
N VAL A 146 -48.57 9.96 -12.92
CA VAL A 146 -47.11 10.08 -12.77
C VAL A 146 -46.40 8.80 -13.24
N GLU A 147 -46.98 7.64 -12.97
CA GLU A 147 -46.47 6.33 -13.40
C GLU A 147 -46.60 6.15 -14.92
N MET A 148 -47.73 6.55 -15.53
CA MET A 148 -47.89 6.62 -16.99
C MET A 148 -46.96 7.64 -17.64
N LEU A 149 -46.81 8.84 -17.07
CA LEU A 149 -45.88 9.85 -17.59
C LEU A 149 -44.42 9.38 -17.46
N LYS A 150 -44.10 8.62 -16.41
CA LYS A 150 -42.82 7.89 -16.30
C LYS A 150 -42.69 6.83 -17.39
N GLU A 151 -43.72 6.02 -17.64
CA GLU A 151 -43.73 5.00 -18.70
C GLU A 151 -43.66 5.60 -20.11
N GLU A 152 -44.30 6.74 -20.36
CA GLU A 152 -44.22 7.48 -21.62
C GLU A 152 -42.85 8.14 -21.80
N ALA A 153 -42.25 8.70 -20.75
CA ALA A 153 -40.86 9.15 -20.76
C ALA A 153 -39.87 7.99 -20.98
N LEU A 154 -40.15 6.82 -20.39
CA LEU A 154 -39.37 5.57 -20.57
C LEU A 154 -39.47 5.00 -22.00
N LYS A 155 -40.61 5.21 -22.70
CA LYS A 155 -40.81 4.79 -24.10
C LYS A 155 -40.03 5.64 -25.10
N GLY A 156 -39.64 6.86 -24.76
CA GLY A 156 -38.87 7.77 -25.62
C GLY A 156 -37.40 7.95 -25.24
N ALA A 157 -37.02 7.65 -23.99
CA ALA A 157 -35.68 7.94 -23.48
C ALA A 157 -35.26 6.91 -22.42
N SER A 158 -35.02 5.66 -22.80
CA SER A 158 -33.90 4.96 -22.17
C SER A 158 -32.65 5.53 -22.83
N PRO A 159 -31.85 6.40 -22.16
CA PRO A 159 -30.59 6.82 -22.73
C PRO A 159 -29.83 5.53 -23.01
N ASN A 160 -29.39 5.37 -24.25
CA ASN A 160 -28.75 4.13 -24.66
C ASN A 160 -27.52 3.97 -23.75
N VAL A 161 -27.56 3.03 -22.80
CA VAL A 161 -26.45 2.80 -21.87
C VAL A 161 -25.15 2.65 -22.66
N SER A 162 -25.26 2.13 -23.90
CA SER A 162 -24.23 2.03 -24.94
C SER A 162 -23.61 3.38 -25.38
N SER A 163 -24.35 4.48 -25.49
CA SER A 163 -23.80 5.78 -25.91
C SER A 163 -22.99 6.46 -24.81
N ILE A 164 -23.43 6.37 -23.55
CA ILE A 164 -22.69 6.90 -22.39
C ILE A 164 -21.43 6.07 -22.14
N ILE A 165 -21.56 4.75 -22.29
CA ILE A 165 -20.45 3.79 -22.34
C ILE A 165 -19.45 4.24 -23.43
N SER A 166 -19.91 4.52 -24.66
CA SER A 166 -19.05 4.97 -25.77
C SER A 166 -18.39 6.33 -25.54
N GLU A 167 -19.06 7.30 -24.91
CA GLU A 167 -18.49 8.62 -24.60
C GLU A 167 -17.44 8.53 -23.46
N LEU A 168 -17.69 7.74 -22.42
CA LEU A 168 -16.68 7.39 -21.40
C LEU A 168 -15.48 6.66 -22.00
N PHE A 169 -15.68 5.90 -23.08
CA PHE A 169 -14.61 5.18 -23.78
C PHE A 169 -13.74 6.05 -24.67
N SER A 170 -14.21 7.24 -25.08
CA SER A 170 -13.33 8.22 -25.75
C SER A 170 -12.19 8.72 -24.85
N ALA A 171 -12.30 8.50 -23.53
CA ALA A 171 -11.30 8.79 -22.51
C ALA A 171 -10.53 7.55 -22.00
N SER A 172 -10.55 6.42 -22.73
CA SER A 172 -10.02 5.10 -22.32
C SER A 172 -8.60 5.09 -21.75
N ASN A 173 -7.74 6.03 -22.13
CA ASN A 173 -6.38 6.14 -21.58
C ASN A 173 -6.31 6.60 -20.12
N PHE A 174 -7.41 7.12 -19.54
CA PHE A 174 -7.44 7.67 -18.18
C PHE A 174 -8.28 6.85 -17.19
N ILE A 175 -8.83 5.72 -17.63
CA ILE A 175 -9.57 4.79 -16.78
C ILE A 175 -8.94 3.42 -16.93
N ALA A 176 -8.75 2.72 -15.82
CA ALA A 176 -8.31 1.34 -15.81
C ALA A 176 -9.25 0.47 -14.97
N SER A 177 -9.45 -0.76 -15.39
CA SER A 177 -10.07 -1.83 -14.62
C SER A 177 -8.99 -2.85 -14.25
N CYS A 178 -8.90 -3.21 -12.97
CA CYS A 178 -7.96 -4.19 -12.46
C CYS A 178 -8.55 -4.87 -11.21
N GLN A 179 -8.54 -6.21 -11.15
CA GLN A 179 -9.08 -7.00 -10.02
C GLN A 179 -10.48 -6.56 -9.54
N ASP A 180 -11.44 -6.39 -10.46
CA ASP A 180 -12.82 -5.92 -10.17
C ASP A 180 -12.90 -4.50 -9.56
N GLU A 181 -11.85 -3.70 -9.72
CA GLU A 181 -11.77 -2.33 -9.23
C GLU A 181 -11.48 -1.36 -10.38
N ILE A 182 -12.02 -0.15 -10.25
CA ILE A 182 -11.84 0.92 -11.23
C ILE A 182 -10.85 1.96 -10.69
N TYR A 183 -9.96 2.39 -11.56
CA TYR A 183 -8.94 3.39 -11.28
C TYR A 183 -9.07 4.55 -12.26
N TYR A 184 -8.90 5.78 -11.74
CA TYR A 184 -8.81 6.98 -12.58
C TYR A 184 -7.39 7.51 -12.57
N TYR A 185 -6.91 7.87 -13.75
CA TYR A 185 -5.58 8.45 -13.90
C TYR A 185 -5.57 9.91 -13.43
N ASP A 186 -4.74 10.19 -12.44
CA ASP A 186 -4.42 11.54 -12.00
C ASP A 186 -3.30 12.10 -12.89
N LYS A 187 -3.64 13.05 -13.77
CA LYS A 187 -2.68 13.69 -14.67
C LYS A 187 -1.67 14.58 -13.94
N ALA A 188 -2.03 15.11 -12.78
CA ALA A 188 -1.16 16.02 -12.05
C ALA A 188 0.03 15.27 -11.44
N HIS A 189 -0.20 14.04 -10.97
CA HIS A 189 0.81 13.22 -10.28
C HIS A 189 1.19 11.93 -11.05
N GLY A 190 0.56 11.69 -12.18
CA GLY A 190 0.91 10.64 -13.12
C GLY A 190 0.59 9.21 -12.71
N CYS A 191 -0.39 8.98 -11.84
CA CYS A 191 -0.73 7.65 -11.30
C CYS A 191 -2.23 7.32 -11.37
N PHE A 192 -2.55 6.03 -11.38
CA PHE A 192 -3.89 5.48 -11.30
C PHE A 192 -4.36 5.39 -9.85
N VAL A 193 -5.40 6.15 -9.51
CA VAL A 193 -5.99 6.19 -8.17
C VAL A 193 -7.26 5.35 -8.14
N LYS A 194 -7.28 4.36 -7.24
CA LYS A 194 -8.44 3.50 -6.98
C LYS A 194 -9.67 4.33 -6.61
N ARG A 195 -10.81 3.99 -7.21
CA ARG A 195 -12.09 4.66 -6.93
C ARG A 195 -13.06 3.71 -6.26
N VAL A 196 -13.68 4.19 -5.19
CA VAL A 196 -14.77 3.47 -4.52
C VAL A 196 -15.94 3.34 -5.51
N ALA A 197 -16.51 2.14 -5.61
CA ALA A 197 -17.58 1.84 -6.57
C ALA A 197 -18.77 2.82 -6.51
N SER A 198 -19.11 3.34 -5.32
CA SER A 198 -20.18 4.33 -5.16
C SER A 198 -19.87 5.67 -5.84
N TYR A 199 -18.60 6.10 -5.85
CA TYR A 199 -18.18 7.30 -6.57
C TYR A 199 -18.22 7.08 -8.07
N VAL A 200 -17.70 5.95 -8.56
CA VAL A 200 -17.78 5.61 -9.99
C VAL A 200 -19.24 5.59 -10.46
N LYS A 201 -20.14 4.95 -9.69
CA LYS A 201 -21.58 4.93 -10.02
C LYS A 201 -22.20 6.32 -10.00
N ARG A 202 -21.79 7.20 -9.09
CA ARG A 202 -22.22 8.60 -9.06
C ARG A 202 -21.72 9.35 -10.30
N ASP A 203 -20.48 9.11 -10.71
CA ASP A 203 -19.89 9.75 -11.89
C ASP A 203 -20.56 9.28 -13.19
N LEU A 204 -20.93 7.99 -13.26
CA LEU A 204 -21.80 7.44 -14.32
C LEU A 204 -23.17 8.12 -14.31
N MET A 205 -23.81 8.23 -13.14
CA MET A 205 -25.10 8.91 -12.99
C MET A 205 -25.02 10.39 -13.37
N ASN A 206 -23.85 11.02 -13.18
CA ASN A 206 -23.63 12.41 -13.52
C ASN A 206 -23.46 12.66 -15.03
N GLN A 207 -23.22 11.62 -15.84
CA GLN A 207 -23.20 11.76 -17.30
C GLN A 207 -24.60 12.00 -17.89
N PHE A 208 -25.65 11.62 -17.16
CA PHE A 208 -27.02 11.90 -17.55
C PHE A 208 -27.40 13.35 -17.20
N SER A 209 -28.24 13.97 -18.03
CA SER A 209 -28.86 15.27 -17.77
C SER A 209 -29.77 15.22 -16.53
N ASN A 210 -30.12 16.38 -15.98
CA ASN A 210 -30.96 16.45 -14.78
C ASN A 210 -32.32 15.76 -14.97
N ASP A 211 -32.93 15.85 -16.16
CA ASP A 211 -34.20 15.22 -16.48
C ASP A 211 -34.06 13.69 -16.63
N GLU A 212 -32.97 13.22 -17.26
CA GLU A 212 -32.68 11.79 -17.38
C GLU A 212 -32.40 11.15 -16.01
N ARG A 213 -31.74 11.85 -15.08
CA ARG A 213 -31.49 11.35 -13.72
C ARG A 213 -32.76 11.06 -12.92
N LEU A 214 -33.91 11.65 -13.28
CA LEU A 214 -35.20 11.38 -12.63
C LEU A 214 -35.82 10.04 -13.05
N VAL A 215 -35.43 9.52 -14.22
CA VAL A 215 -35.99 8.31 -14.83
C VAL A 215 -35.00 7.16 -14.90
N VAL A 216 -33.69 7.43 -14.88
CA VAL A 216 -32.64 6.40 -14.87
C VAL A 216 -32.71 5.59 -13.57
N SER A 217 -32.93 4.29 -13.72
CA SER A 217 -32.97 3.36 -12.59
C SER A 217 -31.56 3.10 -12.05
N ALA A 218 -31.46 2.83 -10.74
CA ALA A 218 -30.20 2.39 -10.13
C ALA A 218 -29.66 1.10 -10.76
N ASP A 219 -30.55 0.24 -11.30
CA ASP A 219 -30.17 -0.99 -12.00
C ASP A 219 -29.38 -0.69 -13.29
N ASN A 220 -29.80 0.32 -14.06
CA ASN A 220 -29.08 0.72 -15.27
C ASN A 220 -27.67 1.22 -14.96
N VAL A 221 -27.51 2.02 -13.89
CA VAL A 221 -26.19 2.48 -13.43
C VAL A 221 -25.32 1.30 -12.97
N ASN A 222 -25.91 0.32 -12.28
CA ASN A 222 -25.19 -0.89 -11.87
C ASN A 222 -24.75 -1.75 -13.06
N LYS A 223 -25.61 -1.88 -14.09
CA LYS A 223 -25.26 -2.55 -15.35
C LYS A 223 -24.11 -1.83 -16.05
N ALA A 224 -24.17 -0.50 -16.17
CA ALA A 224 -23.09 0.30 -16.76
C ALA A 224 -21.76 0.13 -16.00
N TYR A 225 -21.80 0.15 -14.66
CA TYR A 225 -20.62 -0.11 -13.83
C TYR A 225 -20.02 -1.50 -14.08
N LYS A 226 -20.85 -2.54 -14.19
CA LYS A 226 -20.38 -3.91 -14.52
C LYS A 226 -19.79 -3.98 -15.93
N HIS A 227 -20.39 -3.31 -16.91
CA HIS A 227 -19.83 -3.23 -18.25
C HIS A 227 -18.47 -2.54 -18.27
N LEU A 228 -18.30 -1.48 -17.47
CA LEU A 228 -17.01 -0.82 -17.31
C LEU A 228 -15.97 -1.78 -16.75
N LEU A 229 -16.29 -2.49 -15.66
CA LEU A 229 -15.39 -3.50 -15.07
C LEU A 229 -14.93 -4.56 -16.07
N LEU A 230 -15.85 -5.05 -16.89
CA LEU A 230 -15.61 -6.14 -17.84
C LEU A 230 -15.06 -5.67 -19.20
N ASN A 231 -14.84 -4.37 -19.40
CA ASN A 231 -14.39 -3.85 -20.69
C ASN A 231 -12.91 -4.16 -20.95
N PRO A 232 -12.57 -4.94 -22.00
CA PRO A 232 -11.19 -5.31 -22.31
C PRO A 232 -10.28 -4.12 -22.67
N ASP A 233 -10.80 -3.01 -23.19
CA ASP A 233 -9.98 -1.87 -23.64
C ASP A 233 -9.38 -1.06 -22.47
N ILE A 234 -9.98 -1.16 -21.28
CA ILE A 234 -9.48 -0.51 -20.05
C ILE A 234 -8.92 -1.52 -19.06
N GLN A 235 -8.94 -2.82 -19.38
CA GLN A 235 -8.30 -3.83 -18.54
C GLN A 235 -6.79 -3.58 -18.53
N ARG A 236 -6.24 -3.39 -17.33
CA ARG A 236 -4.81 -3.15 -17.12
C ARG A 236 -4.35 -4.04 -15.97
N ASP A 237 -3.17 -4.62 -16.13
CA ASP A 237 -2.46 -5.21 -15.00
C ASP A 237 -1.73 -4.09 -14.24
N LEU A 238 -2.40 -3.54 -13.23
CA LEU A 238 -1.83 -2.55 -12.30
C LEU A 238 -1.23 -3.21 -11.04
N THR A 239 -1.25 -4.54 -10.97
CA THR A 239 -0.79 -5.30 -9.80
C THR A 239 0.70 -5.54 -9.84
N GLN A 240 1.30 -5.49 -11.04
CA GLN A 240 2.74 -5.43 -11.22
C GLN A 240 3.24 -4.02 -10.92
N MET A 241 3.42 -3.71 -9.63
CA MET A 241 3.97 -2.43 -9.14
C MET A 241 5.46 -2.21 -9.49
N ILE A 242 5.99 -2.94 -10.47
CA ILE A 242 7.40 -2.94 -10.83
C ILE A 242 7.57 -2.11 -12.10
N ASN A 243 7.52 -0.78 -11.95
CA ASN A 243 7.72 0.16 -13.05
C ASN A 243 9.22 0.48 -13.22
N LEU A 244 10.07 -0.53 -13.21
CA LEU A 244 11.52 -0.32 -13.24
C LEU A 244 11.99 0.02 -14.67
N PRO A 245 13.00 0.90 -14.82
CA PRO A 245 13.81 1.59 -13.79
C PRO A 245 13.24 2.97 -13.37
N LEU A 246 11.92 3.16 -13.43
CA LEU A 246 11.27 4.47 -13.32
C LEU A 246 10.79 4.78 -11.88
N ILE A 247 10.83 6.06 -11.53
CA ILE A 247 10.39 6.60 -10.24
C ILE A 247 9.40 7.74 -10.50
N ASN A 248 8.14 7.55 -10.12
CA ASN A 248 7.12 8.59 -10.27
C ASN A 248 7.27 9.65 -9.17
N CYS A 249 7.60 10.88 -9.56
CA CYS A 249 7.83 12.03 -8.68
C CYS A 249 6.74 13.08 -8.88
N GLU A 250 6.62 14.06 -8.00
CA GLU A 250 5.57 15.11 -8.08
C GLU A 250 5.66 15.96 -9.38
N ASN A 251 6.84 16.03 -10.03
CA ASN A 251 7.08 16.82 -11.24
C ASN A 251 7.33 16.00 -12.51
N GLY A 252 7.16 14.68 -12.48
CA GLY A 252 7.39 13.81 -13.63
C GLY A 252 7.88 12.42 -13.24
N VAL A 253 8.22 11.63 -14.25
CA VAL A 253 8.74 10.26 -14.08
C VAL A 253 10.24 10.28 -14.29
N TYR A 254 11.00 10.04 -13.23
CA TYR A 254 12.46 9.99 -13.29
C TYR A 254 12.92 8.60 -13.72
N ASN A 255 13.71 8.53 -14.79
CA ASN A 255 14.30 7.29 -15.28
C ASN A 255 15.70 7.11 -14.67
N LEU A 256 15.90 6.06 -13.85
CA LEU A 256 17.15 5.86 -13.13
C LEU A 256 18.33 5.52 -14.05
N GLU A 257 18.08 4.87 -15.17
CA GLU A 257 19.10 4.47 -16.15
C GLU A 257 19.59 5.66 -16.96
N THR A 258 18.67 6.41 -17.58
CA THR A 258 19.01 7.56 -18.43
C THR A 258 19.36 8.80 -17.61
N GLY A 259 18.82 8.91 -16.38
CA GLY A 259 18.95 10.11 -15.54
C GLY A 259 18.09 11.29 -16.00
N GLU A 260 17.08 11.02 -16.82
CA GLU A 260 16.16 12.01 -17.39
C GLU A 260 14.83 12.04 -16.64
N LEU A 261 14.17 13.20 -16.66
CA LEU A 261 12.84 13.40 -16.11
C LEU A 261 11.83 13.51 -17.26
N GLU A 262 11.01 12.48 -17.40
CA GLU A 262 9.99 12.36 -18.44
C GLU A 262 8.64 12.93 -17.95
N LYS A 263 7.78 13.34 -18.87
CA LYS A 263 6.42 13.80 -18.53
C LYS A 263 5.56 12.63 -18.07
N HIS A 264 4.63 12.88 -17.16
CA HIS A 264 3.64 11.87 -16.76
C HIS A 264 2.87 11.31 -17.96
N SER A 265 2.71 9.99 -17.98
CA SER A 265 1.95 9.27 -18.99
C SER A 265 1.21 8.08 -18.35
N PRO A 266 -0.07 7.83 -18.71
CA PRO A 266 -0.79 6.63 -18.28
C PRO A 266 -0.12 5.33 -18.72
N GLN A 267 0.74 5.38 -19.75
CA GLN A 267 1.46 4.21 -20.26
C GLN A 267 2.43 3.63 -19.22
N PHE A 268 2.91 4.43 -18.28
CA PHE A 268 3.80 3.93 -17.23
C PHE A 268 3.08 3.05 -16.22
N GLY A 269 1.76 3.16 -16.06
CA GLY A 269 0.99 2.27 -15.18
C GLY A 269 1.22 2.42 -13.68
N PHE A 270 1.78 3.54 -13.22
CA PHE A 270 1.96 3.80 -11.79
C PHE A 270 0.63 3.86 -11.05
N THR A 271 0.57 3.33 -9.84
CA THR A 271 -0.58 3.43 -8.91
C THR A 271 -0.30 4.36 -7.72
N SER A 272 0.94 4.83 -7.59
CA SER A 272 1.38 5.79 -6.58
C SER A 272 2.45 6.73 -7.14
N TYR A 273 2.82 7.74 -6.37
CA TYR A 273 3.91 8.66 -6.66
C TYR A 273 4.60 9.09 -5.36
N ILE A 274 5.84 9.51 -5.49
CA ILE A 274 6.61 10.12 -4.40
C ILE A 274 6.20 11.58 -4.29
N GLN A 275 5.78 12.02 -3.10
CA GLN A 275 5.37 13.39 -2.77
C GLN A 275 6.57 14.35 -2.69
N ALA A 276 7.51 14.25 -3.62
CA ALA A 276 8.68 15.13 -3.75
C ALA A 276 9.03 15.29 -5.23
N LYS A 277 9.63 16.43 -5.56
CA LYS A 277 10.10 16.75 -6.91
C LYS A 277 11.55 16.31 -7.08
N TYR A 278 11.87 15.77 -8.24
CA TYR A 278 13.26 15.61 -8.64
C TYR A 278 13.81 16.99 -9.04
N ASP A 279 14.82 17.47 -8.32
CA ASP A 279 15.50 18.73 -8.61
C ASP A 279 17.01 18.62 -8.30
N LYS A 280 17.82 18.68 -9.36
CA LYS A 280 19.29 18.64 -9.30
C LYS A 280 19.88 19.78 -8.44
N ASN A 281 19.16 20.89 -8.30
CA ASN A 281 19.58 22.10 -7.59
C ASN A 281 18.96 22.24 -6.19
N ALA A 282 18.16 21.25 -5.75
CA ALA A 282 17.53 21.29 -4.45
C ALA A 282 18.57 21.49 -3.33
N LYS A 283 18.18 22.19 -2.27
CA LYS A 283 19.03 22.47 -1.11
C LYS A 283 18.45 21.75 0.10
N GLY A 284 19.31 21.07 0.85
CA GLY A 284 18.92 20.36 2.07
C GLY A 284 19.82 20.70 3.26
N LYS A 285 19.77 21.93 3.75
CA LYS A 285 20.62 22.38 4.85
C LYS A 285 20.22 21.68 6.15
N VAL A 286 18.93 21.57 6.43
CA VAL A 286 18.39 20.92 7.62
C VAL A 286 18.66 19.41 7.57
N PHE A 287 18.40 18.76 6.44
CA PHE A 287 18.64 17.34 6.26
C PHE A 287 20.12 16.97 6.37
N LYS A 288 21.03 17.78 5.81
CA LYS A 288 22.48 17.57 6.00
C LYS A 288 22.90 17.67 7.47
N ARG A 289 22.35 18.65 8.21
CA ARG A 289 22.60 18.79 9.65
C ARG A 289 22.05 17.57 10.41
N PHE A 290 20.81 17.19 10.14
CA PHE A 290 20.18 16.01 10.71
C PHE A 290 21.00 14.74 10.48
N LEU A 291 21.47 14.50 9.24
CA LEU A 291 22.36 13.39 8.93
C LEU A 291 23.65 13.44 9.75
N LYS A 292 24.28 14.62 9.86
CA LYS A 292 25.49 14.80 10.68
C LYS A 292 25.21 14.46 12.15
N ASP A 293 24.06 14.86 12.68
CA ASP A 293 23.69 14.63 14.08
C ASP A 293 23.47 13.12 14.36
N ILE A 294 22.72 12.42 13.50
CA ILE A 294 22.42 10.98 13.71
C ILE A 294 23.61 10.05 13.39
N THR A 295 24.52 10.47 12.50
CA THR A 295 25.70 9.67 12.10
C THR A 295 27.01 10.12 12.73
N ALA A 296 26.99 11.21 13.50
CA ALA A 296 28.20 11.92 13.93
C ALA A 296 29.13 12.36 12.79
N GLY A 297 28.58 12.55 11.58
CA GLY A 297 29.35 12.88 10.38
C GLY A 297 30.17 11.72 9.79
N ASN A 298 29.94 10.48 10.23
CA ASN A 298 30.59 9.32 9.65
C ASN A 298 30.13 9.12 8.20
N LYS A 299 31.07 9.24 7.25
CA LYS A 299 30.77 9.19 5.80
C LYS A 299 30.19 7.84 5.38
N ASP A 300 30.71 6.73 5.91
CA ASP A 300 30.23 5.37 5.58
C ASP A 300 28.78 5.18 6.02
N SER A 301 28.41 5.71 7.19
CA SER A 301 27.05 5.70 7.72
C SER A 301 26.10 6.55 6.88
N ILE A 302 26.55 7.72 6.42
CA ILE A 302 25.78 8.60 5.53
C ILE A 302 25.56 7.90 4.17
N GLN A 303 26.59 7.29 3.60
CA GLN A 303 26.49 6.53 2.35
C GLN A 303 25.53 5.35 2.48
N PHE A 304 25.66 4.58 3.55
CA PHE A 304 24.76 3.46 3.85
C PHE A 304 23.31 3.92 4.01
N LEU A 305 23.05 5.00 4.76
CA LEU A 305 21.71 5.58 4.86
C LEU A 305 21.17 6.05 3.51
N GLN A 306 22.02 6.58 2.63
CA GLN A 306 21.63 7.00 1.28
C GLN A 306 21.10 5.83 0.45
N GLU A 307 21.76 4.67 0.53
CA GLU A 307 21.33 3.44 -0.14
C GLU A 307 20.02 2.90 0.45
N VAL A 308 19.90 2.89 1.79
CA VAL A 308 18.68 2.45 2.48
C VAL A 308 17.48 3.32 2.12
N ILE A 309 17.62 4.65 2.21
CA ILE A 309 16.55 5.60 1.90
C ILE A 309 16.20 5.52 0.41
N GLY A 310 17.22 5.46 -0.47
CA GLY A 310 17.01 5.29 -1.91
C GLY A 310 16.21 4.03 -2.24
N TYR A 311 16.55 2.90 -1.62
CA TYR A 311 15.82 1.65 -1.80
C TYR A 311 14.37 1.75 -1.30
N LEU A 312 14.14 2.29 -0.10
CA LEU A 312 12.80 2.45 0.49
C LEU A 312 11.88 3.35 -0.32
N LEU A 313 12.41 4.41 -0.95
CA LEU A 313 11.66 5.33 -1.82
C LEU A 313 11.43 4.80 -3.24
N SER A 314 12.02 3.66 -3.61
CA SER A 314 11.93 3.10 -4.95
C SER A 314 10.89 1.99 -5.08
N THR A 315 10.63 1.54 -6.30
CA THR A 315 9.83 0.35 -6.62
C THR A 315 10.65 -0.94 -6.66
N TYR A 316 11.97 -0.88 -6.42
CA TYR A 316 12.81 -2.08 -6.35
C TYR A 316 12.47 -2.93 -5.11
N VAL A 317 12.37 -4.25 -5.30
CA VAL A 317 12.04 -5.23 -4.25
C VAL A 317 13.03 -6.40 -4.18
N TRP A 318 13.95 -6.49 -5.13
CA TRP A 318 14.78 -7.67 -5.35
C TRP A 318 15.94 -7.85 -4.37
N ALA A 319 16.20 -6.89 -3.48
CA ALA A 319 17.27 -7.05 -2.49
C ALA A 319 16.96 -8.17 -1.48
N LYS A 320 15.67 -8.55 -1.32
CA LYS A 320 15.20 -9.50 -0.32
C LYS A 320 15.66 -9.12 1.11
N LYS A 321 15.55 -7.82 1.44
CA LYS A 321 15.94 -7.25 2.73
C LYS A 321 14.80 -6.53 3.43
N ALA A 322 14.75 -6.69 4.74
CA ALA A 322 14.00 -5.88 5.68
C ALA A 322 14.97 -5.04 6.53
N PHE A 323 14.57 -3.83 6.89
CA PHE A 323 15.42 -2.87 7.59
C PHE A 323 14.99 -2.73 9.05
N ILE A 324 15.92 -2.91 9.98
CA ILE A 324 15.71 -2.66 11.41
C ILE A 324 16.51 -1.43 11.80
N PHE A 325 15.83 -0.32 12.02
CA PHE A 325 16.38 0.89 12.60
C PHE A 325 16.51 0.65 14.11
N TYR A 326 17.72 0.33 14.56
CA TYR A 326 18.01 -0.13 15.92
C TYR A 326 18.84 0.88 16.71
N GLY A 327 18.51 1.08 17.99
CA GLY A 327 19.46 1.68 18.96
C GLY A 327 18.78 2.58 19.99
N VAL A 328 19.48 3.54 20.56
CA VAL A 328 19.00 4.29 21.74
C VAL A 328 17.76 5.17 21.45
N PRO A 329 16.94 5.49 22.48
CA PRO A 329 15.84 6.45 22.37
C PRO A 329 16.33 7.86 21.99
N ASN A 330 15.42 8.65 21.41
CA ASN A 330 15.68 10.05 21.01
C ASN A 330 16.85 10.20 20.02
N SER A 331 17.10 9.20 19.17
CA SER A 331 18.22 9.20 18.23
C SER A 331 17.88 9.73 16.83
N GLY A 332 16.66 10.22 16.61
CA GLY A 332 16.16 10.62 15.28
C GLY A 332 15.60 9.47 14.41
N LYS A 333 15.54 8.22 14.90
CA LYS A 333 14.97 7.08 14.15
C LYS A 333 13.53 7.32 13.69
N SER A 334 12.65 7.60 14.64
CA SER A 334 11.22 7.80 14.36
C SER A 334 10.98 9.03 13.49
N VAL A 335 11.82 10.07 13.63
CA VAL A 335 11.79 11.25 12.75
C VAL A 335 12.12 10.85 11.31
N LEU A 336 13.21 10.12 11.08
CA LEU A 336 13.60 9.71 9.73
C LEU A 336 12.55 8.78 9.09
N LEU A 337 12.05 7.80 9.83
CA LEU A 337 10.99 6.90 9.36
C LEU A 337 9.70 7.66 9.02
N ASN A 338 9.31 8.64 9.84
CA ASN A 338 8.17 9.51 9.57
C ASN A 338 8.37 10.33 8.28
N VAL A 339 9.54 10.95 8.10
CA VAL A 339 9.84 11.72 6.88
C VAL A 339 9.81 10.84 5.64
N ILE A 340 10.39 9.63 5.69
CA ILE A 340 10.31 8.66 4.59
C ILE A 340 8.85 8.32 4.28
N GLY A 341 8.04 8.04 5.30
CA GLY A 341 6.61 7.76 5.13
C GLY A 341 5.83 8.94 4.54
N LYS A 342 6.12 10.18 4.97
CA LYS A 342 5.51 11.39 4.39
C LYS A 342 5.88 11.55 2.91
N ILE A 343 7.14 11.29 2.54
CA ILE A 343 7.62 11.37 1.15
C ILE A 343 6.96 10.30 0.27
N ILE A 344 6.75 9.09 0.78
CA ILE A 344 6.06 8.00 0.06
C ILE A 344 4.54 8.26 -0.06
N GLY A 345 3.98 9.05 0.86
CA GLY A 345 2.55 9.28 0.97
C GLY A 345 1.89 8.29 1.91
N LYS A 346 1.05 8.82 2.82
CA LYS A 346 0.45 8.03 3.91
C LYS A 346 -0.42 6.89 3.41
N GLU A 347 -1.05 7.07 2.26
CA GLU A 347 -1.87 6.09 1.56
C GLU A 347 -1.08 4.89 1.05
N ASN A 348 0.24 5.04 0.86
CA ASN A 348 1.14 3.98 0.37
C ASN A 348 1.99 3.37 1.51
N VAL A 349 1.71 3.72 2.77
CA VAL A 349 2.44 3.24 3.95
C VAL A 349 1.53 2.38 4.83
N SER A 350 2.00 1.19 5.18
CA SER A 350 1.37 0.32 6.19
C SER A 350 2.17 0.31 7.49
N ASN A 351 1.55 -0.07 8.61
CA ASN A 351 2.16 0.01 9.95
C ASN A 351 2.10 -1.33 10.70
N VAL A 352 2.15 -2.45 9.98
CA VAL A 352 2.08 -3.81 10.54
C VAL A 352 3.36 -4.13 11.30
N ALA A 353 3.25 -4.47 12.59
CA ALA A 353 4.41 -4.88 13.38
C ALA A 353 4.95 -6.23 12.91
N LEU A 354 6.24 -6.49 13.12
CA LEU A 354 6.91 -7.72 12.70
C LEU A 354 6.21 -8.99 13.26
N GLN A 355 5.70 -8.92 14.49
CA GLN A 355 4.99 -10.01 15.16
C GLN A 355 3.59 -10.28 14.59
N GLN A 356 3.00 -9.30 13.90
CA GLN A 356 1.67 -9.39 13.32
C GLN A 356 1.70 -9.96 11.89
N LEU A 357 2.89 -10.12 11.29
CA LEU A 357 3.01 -10.69 9.95
C LEU A 357 2.52 -12.14 9.86
N SER A 358 2.39 -12.87 10.98
CA SER A 358 1.81 -14.22 10.96
C SER A 358 0.29 -14.23 10.79
N ASP A 359 -0.38 -13.07 10.80
CA ASP A 359 -1.83 -12.96 10.65
C ASP A 359 -2.19 -12.42 9.27
N SER A 360 -2.88 -13.24 8.46
CA SER A 360 -3.27 -12.90 7.09
C SER A 360 -4.19 -11.68 6.98
N CYS A 361 -4.90 -11.30 8.05
CA CYS A 361 -5.68 -10.06 8.10
C CYS A 361 -4.78 -8.83 8.22
N HIS A 362 -3.69 -8.92 8.98
CA HIS A 362 -2.72 -7.84 9.10
C HIS A 362 -1.88 -7.74 7.82
N VAL A 363 -1.47 -8.88 7.25
CA VAL A 363 -0.72 -8.92 5.98
C VAL A 363 -1.52 -8.33 4.82
N ALA A 364 -2.86 -8.39 4.84
CA ALA A 364 -3.70 -7.72 3.84
C ALA A 364 -3.43 -6.20 3.73
N GLN A 365 -2.97 -5.54 4.80
CA GLN A 365 -2.59 -4.11 4.78
C GLN A 365 -1.32 -3.84 3.96
N LEU A 366 -0.51 -4.88 3.70
CA LEU A 366 0.70 -4.76 2.89
C LEU A 366 0.42 -4.76 1.39
N LYS A 367 -0.76 -5.24 0.98
CA LYS A 367 -1.13 -5.46 -0.44
C LYS A 367 -0.90 -4.24 -1.31
N ASP A 368 -1.41 -3.09 -0.87
CA ASP A 368 -1.38 -1.84 -1.64
C ASP A 368 -0.27 -0.88 -1.14
N ALA A 369 0.52 -1.30 -0.14
CA ALA A 369 1.56 -0.47 0.46
C ALA A 369 2.91 -0.64 -0.25
N THR A 370 3.58 0.47 -0.53
CA THR A 370 4.95 0.47 -1.08
C THR A 370 5.99 0.15 0.00
N VAL A 371 5.72 0.58 1.22
CA VAL A 371 6.54 0.31 2.40
C VAL A 371 5.67 0.07 3.63
N ASN A 372 6.16 -0.78 4.52
CA ASN A 372 5.64 -0.95 5.87
C ASN A 372 6.60 -0.27 6.85
N ILE A 373 6.11 0.68 7.63
CA ILE A 373 6.87 1.39 8.66
C ILE A 373 6.20 1.18 10.02
N ALA A 374 6.69 0.20 10.79
CA ALA A 374 6.31 0.06 12.19
C ALA A 374 7.41 0.66 13.08
N SER A 375 7.14 1.85 13.62
CA SER A 375 8.13 2.65 14.36
C SER A 375 8.38 2.19 15.80
N ASP A 376 7.54 1.30 16.30
CA ASP A 376 7.71 0.64 17.60
C ASP A 376 7.29 -0.82 17.48
N LEU A 377 8.05 -1.71 18.11
CA LEU A 377 7.82 -3.15 18.03
C LEU A 377 7.52 -3.71 19.42
N PRO A 378 6.42 -4.48 19.56
CA PRO A 378 6.14 -5.22 20.79
C PRO A 378 7.34 -6.07 21.22
N GLN A 379 7.58 -6.18 22.53
CA GLN A 379 8.56 -7.11 23.09
C GLN A 379 7.98 -8.53 23.21
N ALA A 380 7.39 -9.01 22.12
CA ALA A 380 6.81 -10.34 22.00
C ALA A 380 7.53 -11.14 20.92
N PRO A 381 7.63 -12.47 21.07
CA PRO A 381 8.29 -13.30 20.09
C PRO A 381 7.54 -13.37 18.76
N ILE A 382 8.28 -13.47 17.66
CA ILE A 382 7.70 -13.74 16.34
C ILE A 382 7.14 -15.17 16.34
N LYS A 383 5.86 -15.32 15.98
CA LYS A 383 5.17 -16.61 15.95
C LYS A 383 5.62 -17.48 14.78
N ASP A 384 5.66 -16.90 13.59
CA ASP A 384 6.02 -17.59 12.35
C ASP A 384 6.95 -16.74 11.49
N ILE A 385 8.13 -17.28 11.20
CA ILE A 385 9.16 -16.65 10.37
C ILE A 385 8.98 -17.00 8.90
N GLY A 386 8.28 -18.09 8.59
CA GLY A 386 7.94 -18.49 7.22
C GLY A 386 7.24 -17.37 6.48
N VAL A 387 6.20 -16.78 7.09
CA VAL A 387 5.48 -15.65 6.48
C VAL A 387 6.37 -14.43 6.29
N PHE A 388 7.23 -14.09 7.26
CA PHE A 388 8.21 -13.02 7.10
C PHE A 388 9.15 -13.27 5.90
N LYS A 389 9.62 -14.51 5.74
CA LYS A 389 10.48 -14.89 4.61
C LYS A 389 9.78 -14.69 3.28
N SER A 390 8.49 -15.06 3.21
CA SER A 390 7.66 -14.91 2.01
C SER A 390 7.41 -13.45 1.67
N VAL A 391 7.05 -12.63 2.66
CA VAL A 391 6.82 -11.18 2.48
C VAL A 391 8.07 -10.48 1.95
N VAL A 392 9.26 -10.84 2.46
CA VAL A 392 10.53 -10.21 2.03
C VAL A 392 11.03 -10.73 0.67
N SER A 393 10.65 -11.95 0.27
CA SER A 393 11.18 -12.59 -0.95
C SER A 393 10.71 -11.92 -2.24
N SER A 394 9.56 -11.24 -2.24
CA SER A 394 8.82 -10.68 -3.39
C SER A 394 8.41 -11.69 -4.49
N LEU A 395 8.97 -12.90 -4.48
CA LEU A 395 8.62 -14.00 -5.38
C LEU A 395 7.56 -14.94 -4.79
N ASP A 396 7.48 -14.98 -3.46
CA ASP A 396 6.58 -15.89 -2.77
C ASP A 396 5.18 -15.29 -2.74
N VAL A 397 4.19 -16.14 -3.00
CA VAL A 397 2.78 -15.77 -2.91
C VAL A 397 2.35 -15.83 -1.45
N ILE A 398 1.77 -14.74 -0.96
CA ILE A 398 1.22 -14.64 0.39
C ILE A 398 -0.31 -14.64 0.33
N GLU A 399 -0.94 -15.43 1.19
CA GLU A 399 -2.38 -15.40 1.39
C GLU A 399 -2.74 -14.20 2.28
N THR A 400 -3.71 -13.42 1.83
CA THR A 400 -4.24 -12.26 2.53
C THR A 400 -5.75 -12.41 2.69
N LYS A 401 -6.27 -11.97 3.84
CA LYS A 401 -7.70 -12.05 4.15
C LYS A 401 -8.23 -10.67 4.51
N GLU A 402 -8.83 -9.99 3.55
CA GLU A 402 -9.59 -8.78 3.82
C GLU A 402 -10.92 -9.12 4.51
N LEU A 403 -11.33 -8.30 5.48
CA LEU A 403 -12.60 -8.49 6.17
C LEU A 403 -13.76 -8.49 5.16
N TYR A 404 -14.63 -9.48 5.27
CA TYR A 404 -15.82 -9.67 4.42
C TYR A 404 -15.52 -9.92 2.93
N LYS A 405 -14.29 -10.28 2.57
CA LYS A 405 -13.91 -10.74 1.23
C LYS A 405 -13.35 -12.15 1.27
N ASN A 406 -13.32 -12.80 0.10
CA ASN A 406 -12.62 -14.07 -0.06
C ASN A 406 -11.11 -13.86 0.10
N PRO A 407 -10.38 -14.83 0.68
CA PRO A 407 -8.93 -14.78 0.71
C PRO A 407 -8.35 -14.66 -0.69
N THR A 408 -7.29 -13.87 -0.82
CA THR A 408 -6.57 -13.69 -2.08
C THR A 408 -5.09 -13.95 -1.88
N SER A 409 -4.47 -14.58 -2.88
CA SER A 409 -3.07 -14.98 -2.87
C SER A 409 -2.33 -14.23 -3.96
N GLN A 410 -1.34 -13.41 -3.57
CA GLN A 410 -0.52 -12.67 -4.53
C GLN A 410 0.90 -12.43 -3.98
N PRO A 411 1.88 -12.10 -4.83
CA PRO A 411 3.19 -11.65 -4.37
C PRO A 411 3.11 -10.35 -3.55
N CYS A 412 4.04 -10.16 -2.60
CA CYS A 412 4.15 -8.93 -1.82
C CYS A 412 5.28 -8.06 -2.38
N TYR A 413 4.97 -6.81 -2.74
CA TYR A 413 5.97 -5.82 -3.17
C TYR A 413 6.27 -4.76 -2.09
N CYS A 414 5.70 -4.92 -0.90
CA CYS A 414 5.89 -4.02 0.21
C CYS A 414 7.26 -4.22 0.86
N LYS A 415 8.08 -3.16 0.91
CA LYS A 415 9.36 -3.17 1.63
C LYS A 415 9.13 -3.02 3.13
N LEU A 416 9.90 -3.71 3.96
CA LEU A 416 9.71 -3.67 5.41
C LEU A 416 10.78 -2.81 6.11
N ALA A 417 10.35 -1.81 6.88
CA ALA A 417 11.18 -1.00 7.76
C ALA A 417 10.59 -0.96 9.18
N PHE A 418 11.43 -1.23 10.17
CA PHE A 418 11.02 -1.31 11.57
C PHE A 418 11.90 -0.44 12.44
N GLY A 419 11.30 0.36 13.32
CA GLY A 419 12.00 1.07 14.39
C GLY A 419 11.94 0.29 15.70
N THR A 420 13.08 0.12 16.37
CA THR A 420 13.10 -0.48 17.72
C THR A 420 14.33 -0.07 18.53
N ASN A 421 14.20 -0.09 19.85
CA ASN A 421 15.31 0.11 20.79
C ASN A 421 15.86 -1.21 21.35
N GLN A 422 15.11 -2.30 21.19
CA GLN A 422 15.44 -3.63 21.68
C GLN A 422 15.35 -4.66 20.57
N PHE A 423 16.14 -5.72 20.64
CA PHE A 423 16.02 -6.81 19.68
C PHE A 423 14.67 -7.48 19.83
N VAL A 424 14.05 -7.80 18.70
CA VAL A 424 12.78 -8.52 18.68
C VAL A 424 13.02 -9.93 19.19
N PRO A 425 12.27 -10.39 20.20
CA PRO A 425 12.40 -11.78 20.63
C PRO A 425 12.06 -12.74 19.49
N LEU A 426 12.80 -13.83 19.40
CA LEU A 426 12.46 -14.97 18.54
C LEU A 426 12.10 -16.14 19.44
N ASN A 427 11.10 -16.92 19.03
CA ASN A 427 10.96 -18.27 19.56
C ASN A 427 12.23 -19.07 19.27
N ARG A 428 12.51 -20.13 20.03
CA ARG A 428 13.66 -20.99 19.71
C ARG A 428 13.42 -21.61 18.33
N LEU A 429 14.27 -21.27 17.38
CA LEU A 429 14.22 -21.76 16.00
C LEU A 429 15.22 -22.89 15.83
N ASP A 430 14.96 -23.78 14.89
CA ASP A 430 16.01 -24.58 14.30
C ASP A 430 17.00 -23.68 13.54
N ALA A 431 18.26 -24.13 13.43
CA ALA A 431 19.34 -23.32 12.89
C ALA A 431 19.05 -22.79 11.48
N ASN A 432 18.34 -23.56 10.66
CA ASN A 432 18.01 -23.21 9.28
C ASN A 432 17.05 -22.02 9.18
N ASN A 433 15.98 -22.00 10.00
CA ASN A 433 15.04 -20.88 9.98
C ASN A 433 15.65 -19.60 10.55
N ALA A 434 16.53 -19.74 11.52
CA ALA A 434 17.20 -18.60 12.12
C ALA A 434 18.22 -17.96 11.16
N ALA A 435 19.05 -18.77 10.47
CA ALA A 435 19.97 -18.27 9.45
C ALA A 435 19.22 -17.52 8.34
N ALA A 436 18.16 -18.12 7.80
CA ALA A 436 17.33 -17.52 6.77
C ALA A 436 16.65 -16.20 7.19
N PHE A 437 16.32 -16.06 8.49
CA PHE A 437 15.78 -14.82 9.05
C PHE A 437 16.85 -13.72 9.07
N PHE A 438 18.01 -13.98 9.67
CA PHE A 438 19.07 -12.97 9.82
C PHE A 438 19.67 -12.53 8.48
N GLU A 439 19.74 -13.42 7.48
CA GLU A 439 20.18 -13.07 6.13
C GLU A 439 19.28 -12.04 5.44
N ARG A 440 18.00 -11.96 5.82
CA ARG A 440 17.04 -10.98 5.29
C ARG A 440 17.10 -9.65 6.04
N LEU A 441 17.85 -9.53 7.14
CA LEU A 441 17.89 -8.31 7.93
C LEU A 441 19.07 -7.41 7.57
N ILE A 442 18.79 -6.11 7.46
CA ILE A 442 19.77 -5.05 7.49
C ILE A 442 19.51 -4.22 8.74
N ILE A 443 20.52 -4.13 9.62
CA ILE A 443 20.43 -3.30 10.81
C ILE A 443 20.97 -1.91 10.50
N VAL A 444 20.17 -0.87 10.72
CA VAL A 444 20.58 0.53 10.64
C VAL A 444 20.83 1.03 12.06
N PRO A 445 22.10 1.17 12.50
CA PRO A 445 22.41 1.49 13.89
C PRO A 445 22.25 2.99 14.18
N PHE A 446 21.62 3.30 15.29
CA PHE A 446 21.46 4.64 15.84
C PHE A 446 21.93 4.65 17.29
N THR A 447 23.21 4.96 17.46
CA THR A 447 23.93 4.80 18.73
C THR A 447 23.93 6.05 19.61
N LYS A 448 23.52 7.20 19.06
CA LYS A 448 23.57 8.50 19.76
C LYS A 448 22.17 9.01 20.05
N SER A 449 21.96 9.44 21.29
CA SER A 449 20.75 10.15 21.70
C SER A 449 20.94 11.64 21.52
N ILE A 450 19.90 12.33 21.05
CA ILE A 450 19.87 13.79 20.93
C ILE A 450 19.54 14.37 22.31
N PRO A 451 20.43 15.20 22.90
CA PRO A 451 20.21 15.83 24.20
C PRO A 451 18.94 16.68 24.20
N GLU A 452 18.23 16.74 25.33
CA GLU A 452 16.92 17.39 25.44
C GLU A 452 16.92 18.85 24.96
N GLY A 453 17.91 19.66 25.36
CA GLY A 453 18.04 21.05 24.91
C GLY A 453 18.39 21.23 23.43
N GLN A 454 18.71 20.16 22.71
CA GLN A 454 19.01 20.18 21.27
C GLN A 454 17.87 19.56 20.44
N ARG A 455 16.80 19.07 21.08
CA ARG A 455 15.67 18.44 20.37
C ARG A 455 14.82 19.51 19.72
N ASN A 456 14.70 19.43 18.40
CA ASN A 456 13.71 20.20 17.64
C ASN A 456 12.45 19.35 17.44
N LEU A 457 11.31 19.80 17.96
CA LEU A 457 10.03 19.09 17.84
C LEU A 457 9.43 19.17 16.43
N ASN A 458 9.76 20.21 15.66
CA ASN A 458 9.26 20.44 14.30
C ASN A 458 10.20 19.88 13.22
N ILE A 459 11.22 19.11 13.63
CA ILE A 459 12.25 18.61 12.71
C ILE A 459 11.66 17.76 11.58
N ALA A 460 10.57 17.01 11.83
CA ALA A 460 9.95 16.19 10.79
C ALA A 460 9.27 17.03 9.70
N GLU A 461 8.74 18.19 10.06
CA GLU A 461 8.13 19.17 9.15
C GLU A 461 9.22 19.88 8.35
N GLU A 462 10.26 20.39 9.02
CA GLU A 462 11.40 21.06 8.35
C GLU A 462 12.13 20.12 7.37
N LEU A 463 12.28 18.84 7.74
CA LEU A 463 12.86 17.83 6.83
C LEU A 463 11.95 17.55 5.63
N PHE A 464 10.63 17.57 5.83
CA PHE A 464 9.69 17.39 4.73
C PHE A 464 9.65 18.61 3.79
N GLU A 465 9.91 19.82 4.29
CA GLU A 465 10.11 20.99 3.42
C GLU A 465 11.31 20.80 2.47
N GLU A 466 12.35 20.08 2.91
CA GLU A 466 13.53 19.73 2.10
C GLU A 466 13.38 18.40 1.33
N ARG A 467 12.15 17.86 1.20
CA ARG A 467 11.90 16.55 0.56
C ARG A 467 12.47 16.40 -0.85
N ASP A 468 12.47 17.46 -1.65
CA ASP A 468 13.02 17.46 -3.02
C ASP A 468 14.54 17.19 -3.01
N TYR A 469 15.23 17.74 -2.00
CA TYR A 469 16.64 17.44 -1.77
C TYR A 469 16.82 15.99 -1.30
N ILE A 470 15.98 15.52 -0.38
CA ILE A 470 16.05 14.17 0.17
C ILE A 470 15.88 13.14 -0.95
N LEU A 471 14.88 13.31 -1.83
CA LEU A 471 14.65 12.43 -2.98
C LEU A 471 15.85 12.44 -3.93
N THR A 472 16.31 13.62 -4.34
CA THR A 472 17.45 13.75 -5.27
C THR A 472 18.74 13.16 -4.68
N TRP A 473 18.95 13.34 -3.37
CA TRP A 473 20.05 12.73 -2.64
C TRP A 473 19.89 11.21 -2.56
N ALA A 474 18.70 10.69 -2.27
CA ALA A 474 18.42 9.27 -2.15
C ALA A 474 18.58 8.52 -3.49
N ILE A 475 18.15 9.12 -4.61
CA ILE A 475 18.33 8.57 -5.97
C ILE A 475 19.80 8.28 -6.28
N LYS A 476 20.73 9.13 -5.82
CA LYS A 476 22.17 8.87 -6.00
C LYS A 476 22.65 7.63 -5.23
N GLY A 477 22.07 7.35 -4.06
CA GLY A 477 22.35 6.12 -3.32
C GLY A 477 21.73 4.90 -3.98
N LEU A 478 20.49 5.02 -4.42
CA LEU A 478 19.79 3.98 -5.16
C LEU A 478 20.56 3.58 -6.43
N LYS A 479 21.03 4.55 -7.21
CA LYS A 479 21.80 4.27 -8.43
C LYS A 479 23.03 3.39 -8.15
N ARG A 480 23.84 3.76 -7.16
CA ARG A 480 25.00 2.94 -6.73
C ARG A 480 24.59 1.55 -6.24
N LEU A 481 23.46 1.46 -5.53
CA LEU A 481 22.95 0.19 -5.03
C LEU A 481 22.52 -0.75 -6.16
N VAL A 482 21.84 -0.21 -7.18
CA VAL A 482 21.45 -0.96 -8.39
C VAL A 482 22.69 -1.41 -9.17
N GLU A 483 23.66 -0.51 -9.38
CA GLU A 483 24.93 -0.81 -10.06
C GLU A 483 25.74 -1.90 -9.35
N ASN A 484 25.62 -2.01 -8.02
CA ASN A 484 26.29 -3.03 -7.20
C ASN A 484 25.38 -4.23 -6.85
N ASN A 485 24.37 -4.51 -7.67
CA ASN A 485 23.48 -5.67 -7.53
C ASN A 485 22.83 -5.81 -6.13
N PHE A 486 22.37 -4.69 -5.57
CA PHE A 486 21.70 -4.59 -4.26
C PHE A 486 22.56 -5.03 -3.06
N VAL A 487 23.89 -4.99 -3.18
CA VAL A 487 24.80 -5.18 -2.05
C VAL A 487 24.99 -3.86 -1.31
N PHE A 488 24.37 -3.75 -0.14
CA PHE A 488 24.45 -2.57 0.73
C PHE A 488 25.84 -2.39 1.35
N SER A 489 26.27 -1.13 1.45
CA SER A 489 27.53 -0.69 2.06
C SER A 489 27.46 -0.73 3.60
N LEU A 490 27.24 -1.92 4.17
CA LEU A 490 27.05 -2.11 5.62
C LEU A 490 28.26 -1.63 6.43
N THR A 491 28.03 -0.74 7.39
CA THR A 491 29.09 -0.25 8.30
C THR A 491 29.54 -1.33 9.28
N LYS A 492 30.70 -1.11 9.93
CA LYS A 492 31.20 -2.01 10.99
C LYS A 492 30.19 -2.16 12.12
N GLU A 493 29.53 -1.07 12.50
CA GLU A 493 28.52 -1.02 13.55
C GLU A 493 27.28 -1.82 13.17
N SER A 494 26.79 -1.69 11.92
CA SER A 494 25.66 -2.46 11.40
C SER A 494 25.92 -3.97 11.48
N LYS A 495 27.09 -4.41 11.00
CA LYS A 495 27.53 -5.82 11.07
C LYS A 495 27.69 -6.30 12.50
N ALA A 496 28.26 -5.47 13.39
CA ALA A 496 28.46 -5.82 14.80
C ALA A 496 27.12 -6.00 15.54
N VAL A 497 26.14 -5.12 15.30
CA VAL A 497 24.82 -5.23 15.93
C VAL A 497 24.06 -6.46 15.41
N LEU A 498 24.12 -6.74 14.11
CA LEU A 498 23.52 -7.96 13.55
C LEU A 498 24.17 -9.22 14.14
N LEU A 499 25.50 -9.23 14.28
CA LEU A 499 26.23 -10.34 14.90
C LEU A 499 25.84 -10.53 16.37
N LEU A 500 25.66 -9.45 17.12
CA LEU A 500 25.18 -9.51 18.51
C LEU A 500 23.76 -10.08 18.58
N TYR A 501 22.87 -9.65 17.69
CA TYR A 501 21.51 -10.17 17.62
C TYR A 501 21.51 -11.67 17.27
N LYS A 502 22.26 -12.07 16.23
CA LYS A 502 22.45 -13.48 15.84
C LYS A 502 23.04 -14.31 16.98
N SER A 503 24.00 -13.78 17.74
CA SER A 503 24.64 -14.50 18.86
C SER A 503 23.66 -14.87 19.98
N ARG A 504 22.57 -14.11 20.17
CA ARG A 504 21.56 -14.40 21.20
C ARG A 504 20.67 -15.59 20.85
N TYR A 505 20.43 -15.82 19.55
CA TYR A 505 19.45 -16.81 19.08
C TYR A 505 20.10 -17.99 18.34
N CYS A 506 21.32 -17.81 17.81
CA CYS A 506 22.11 -18.82 17.08
C CYS A 506 23.57 -18.83 17.55
N PRO A 507 23.83 -18.97 18.87
CA PRO A 507 25.18 -18.93 19.40
C PRO A 507 26.09 -20.01 18.80
N GLU A 508 25.57 -21.20 18.48
CA GLU A 508 26.34 -22.32 17.91
C GLU A 508 26.87 -21.97 16.52
N GLN A 509 25.99 -21.45 15.65
CA GLN A 509 26.35 -21.01 14.30
C GLN A 509 27.38 -19.87 14.35
N VAL A 510 27.16 -18.87 15.20
CA VAL A 510 28.09 -17.75 15.33
C VAL A 510 29.45 -18.21 15.85
N PHE A 511 29.47 -19.11 16.84
CA PHE A 511 30.70 -19.65 17.36
C PHE A 511 31.47 -20.41 16.27
N PHE A 512 30.78 -21.25 15.51
CA PHE A 512 31.37 -21.99 14.40
C PHE A 512 31.99 -21.04 13.36
N GLU A 513 31.21 -20.09 12.84
CA GLU A 513 31.65 -19.14 11.81
C GLU A 513 32.82 -18.23 12.25
N LYS A 514 33.02 -18.01 13.56
CA LYS A 514 34.01 -17.06 14.09
C LYS A 514 35.24 -17.69 14.71
N TYR A 515 35.12 -18.90 15.23
CA TYR A 515 36.17 -19.53 16.02
C TYR A 515 36.62 -20.87 15.45
N LEU A 516 35.88 -21.43 14.48
CA LEU A 516 36.19 -22.72 13.88
C LEU A 516 36.37 -22.57 12.37
N GLU A 517 37.31 -23.33 11.81
CA GLU A 517 37.55 -23.41 10.38
C GLU A 517 37.81 -24.86 9.97
N PHE A 518 37.46 -25.19 8.73
CA PHE A 518 37.84 -26.47 8.15
C PHE A 518 39.32 -26.44 7.79
N LYS A 519 40.04 -27.46 8.26
CA LYS A 519 41.45 -27.62 7.96
C LYS A 519 41.80 -29.10 7.89
N GLU A 520 42.25 -29.54 6.72
CA GLU A 520 42.73 -30.91 6.52
C GLU A 520 43.87 -31.23 7.50
N ASP A 521 43.94 -32.49 7.94
CA ASP A 521 44.90 -33.02 8.91
C ASP A 521 44.95 -32.30 10.27
N SER A 522 43.90 -31.55 10.61
CA SER A 522 43.77 -30.93 11.93
C SER A 522 42.95 -31.80 12.88
N LEU A 523 43.30 -31.71 14.17
CA LEU A 523 42.64 -32.41 15.27
C LEU A 523 42.40 -31.44 16.41
N ILE A 524 41.14 -31.22 16.77
CA ILE A 524 40.77 -30.45 17.96
C ILE A 524 40.01 -31.29 18.96
N SER A 525 40.33 -31.11 20.24
CA SER A 525 39.65 -31.81 21.34
C SER A 525 38.20 -31.37 21.45
N ARG A 526 37.27 -32.34 21.55
CA ARG A 526 35.85 -32.08 21.80
C ARG A 526 35.65 -31.26 23.07
N VAL A 527 36.41 -31.56 24.13
CA VAL A 527 36.32 -30.87 25.42
C VAL A 527 36.79 -29.42 25.30
N GLU A 528 37.84 -29.17 24.51
CA GLU A 528 38.34 -27.81 24.29
C GLU A 528 37.32 -26.97 23.49
N VAL A 529 36.66 -27.56 22.50
CA VAL A 529 35.55 -26.91 21.76
C VAL A 529 34.42 -26.52 22.71
N GLN A 530 33.99 -27.42 23.60
CA GLN A 530 32.95 -27.11 24.60
C GLN A 530 33.36 -25.97 25.52
N LYS A 531 34.58 -26.03 26.07
CA LYS A 531 35.10 -25.00 26.97
C LYS A 531 35.14 -23.63 26.29
N ARG A 532 35.66 -23.53 25.07
CA ARG A 532 35.70 -22.26 24.33
C ARG A 532 34.31 -21.77 23.94
N TYR A 533 33.37 -22.68 23.68
CA TYR A 533 31.97 -22.32 23.44
C TYR A 533 31.30 -21.74 24.68
N GLU A 534 31.50 -22.34 25.85
CA GLU A 534 31.03 -21.81 27.13
C GLU A 534 31.63 -20.42 27.43
N GLU A 535 32.94 -20.25 27.21
CA GLU A 535 33.60 -18.94 27.36
C GLU A 535 33.04 -17.90 26.39
N PHE A 536 32.77 -18.29 25.14
CA PHE A 536 32.14 -17.44 24.13
C PHE A 536 30.74 -16.97 24.57
N ALA A 537 29.94 -17.88 25.10
CA ALA A 537 28.57 -17.62 25.54
C ALA A 537 28.55 -16.76 26.81
N TYR A 538 29.44 -17.06 27.77
CA TYR A 538 29.62 -16.28 28.99
C TYR A 538 29.97 -14.83 28.69
N LYS A 539 30.95 -14.59 27.80
CA LYS A 539 31.36 -13.24 27.37
C LYS A 539 30.23 -12.43 26.71
N ARG A 540 29.19 -13.09 26.20
CA ARG A 540 28.04 -12.46 25.53
C ARG A 540 26.76 -12.49 26.36
N ASN A 541 26.84 -12.98 27.60
CA ASN A 541 25.70 -13.19 28.49
C ASN A 541 24.57 -14.00 27.83
N VAL A 542 24.94 -15.05 27.10
CA VAL A 542 24.02 -16.00 26.47
C VAL A 542 24.05 -17.30 27.26
N ASN A 543 22.88 -17.80 27.65
CA ASN A 543 22.79 -19.08 28.33
C ASN A 543 22.72 -20.20 27.28
N VAL A 544 23.72 -21.08 27.29
CA VAL A 544 23.87 -22.18 26.32
C VAL A 544 24.12 -23.49 27.06
N LYS A 545 23.79 -24.62 26.44
CA LYS A 545 24.28 -25.92 26.92
C LYS A 545 25.48 -26.33 26.09
N SER A 546 26.53 -26.81 26.73
CA SER A 546 27.79 -27.16 26.08
C SER A 546 27.68 -28.30 25.06
N HIS A 547 26.60 -29.08 25.09
CA HIS A 547 26.33 -30.11 24.07
C HIS A 547 25.63 -29.55 22.82
N ASP A 548 25.04 -28.34 22.87
CA ASP A 548 24.33 -27.74 21.76
C ASP A 548 25.28 -27.52 20.56
N ILE A 549 26.50 -27.03 20.81
CA ILE A 549 27.54 -26.88 19.78
C ILE A 549 27.98 -28.23 19.18
N LEU A 550 28.01 -29.30 19.99
CA LEU A 550 28.40 -30.62 19.49
C LEU A 550 27.35 -31.19 18.55
N ASN A 551 26.07 -31.06 18.92
CA ASN A 551 24.95 -31.43 18.07
C ASN A 551 24.95 -30.59 16.79
N TYR A 552 25.20 -29.28 16.91
CA TYR A 552 25.29 -28.38 15.76
C TYR A 552 26.37 -28.83 14.76
N ILE A 553 27.59 -29.11 15.23
CA ILE A 553 28.68 -29.58 14.37
C ILE A 553 28.32 -30.89 13.68
N THR A 554 27.81 -31.85 14.45
CA THR A 554 27.50 -33.20 13.96
C THR A 554 26.35 -33.20 12.93
N LEU A 555 25.33 -32.36 13.14
CA LEU A 555 24.16 -32.29 12.26
C LEU A 555 24.41 -31.50 10.97
N ASN A 556 25.26 -30.46 11.01
CA ASN A 556 25.43 -29.54 9.87
C ASN A 556 26.69 -29.82 9.04
N TYR A 557 27.67 -30.55 9.59
CA TYR A 557 28.96 -30.75 8.92
C TYR A 557 29.37 -32.22 8.92
N SER A 558 28.77 -32.99 8.02
CA SER A 558 29.03 -34.43 7.86
C SER A 558 30.48 -34.76 7.50
N GLN A 559 31.23 -33.81 6.96
CA GLN A 559 32.67 -33.96 6.68
C GLN A 559 33.53 -34.00 7.96
N VAL A 560 33.02 -33.54 9.11
CA VAL A 560 33.76 -33.57 10.38
C VAL A 560 33.55 -34.93 11.06
N LYS A 561 34.63 -35.69 11.23
CA LYS A 561 34.58 -36.98 11.93
C LYS A 561 34.91 -36.79 13.40
N LEU A 562 34.08 -37.36 14.28
CA LEU A 562 34.34 -37.44 15.71
C LEU A 562 34.96 -38.81 16.04
N GLU A 563 36.24 -38.82 16.37
CA GLU A 563 36.99 -40.04 16.67
C GLU A 563 37.71 -39.95 18.03
N ARG A 564 38.16 -41.08 18.57
CA ARG A 564 39.03 -41.09 19.75
C ARG A 564 40.48 -41.12 19.32
N LYS A 565 41.18 -39.98 19.38
CA LYS A 565 42.61 -39.87 19.05
C LYS A 565 43.41 -39.33 20.25
N ARG A 566 44.72 -39.60 20.26
CA ARG A 566 45.64 -38.98 21.22
C ARG A 566 46.02 -37.60 20.68
N ILE A 567 45.77 -36.55 21.47
CA ILE A 567 46.12 -35.17 21.12
C ILE A 567 47.15 -34.67 22.12
N ASN A 568 48.19 -33.98 21.64
CA ASN A 568 49.20 -33.30 22.46
C ASN A 568 49.78 -34.16 23.60
N GLY A 569 50.08 -35.43 23.34
CA GLY A 569 50.69 -36.32 24.34
C GLY A 569 49.73 -36.84 25.43
N SER A 570 48.41 -36.78 25.23
CA SER A 570 47.44 -37.30 26.19
C SER A 570 47.68 -38.79 26.51
N LYS A 571 47.66 -39.16 27.82
CA LYS A 571 47.84 -40.55 28.28
C LYS A 571 46.80 -41.50 27.68
N ASN A 572 45.57 -41.03 27.55
CA ASN A 572 44.43 -41.78 27.00
C ASN A 572 43.90 -41.10 25.72
N PRO A 573 43.35 -41.87 24.76
CA PRO A 573 42.62 -41.31 23.61
C PRO A 573 41.39 -40.52 24.07
N ILE A 574 41.28 -39.27 23.61
CA ILE A 574 40.17 -38.37 23.89
C ILE A 574 39.32 -38.17 22.63
N ALA A 575 38.04 -37.81 22.81
CA ALA A 575 37.16 -37.50 21.69
C ALA A 575 37.64 -36.22 20.98
N ALA A 576 37.82 -36.31 19.67
CA ALA A 576 38.48 -35.31 18.84
C ALA A 576 37.74 -35.15 17.51
N TYR A 577 37.58 -33.91 17.06
CA TYR A 577 37.11 -33.62 15.72
C TYR A 577 38.29 -33.59 14.76
N GLU A 578 38.23 -34.42 13.72
CA GLU A 578 39.18 -34.44 12.62
C GLU A 578 38.68 -33.53 11.48
N GLY A 579 39.60 -32.76 10.89
CA GLY A 579 39.30 -31.82 9.81
C GLY A 579 38.79 -30.46 10.28
N LEU A 580 38.83 -30.19 11.58
CA LEU A 580 38.36 -28.96 12.20
C LEU A 580 39.46 -28.34 13.07
N ALA A 581 39.72 -27.04 12.90
CA ALA A 581 40.69 -26.28 13.67
C ALA A 581 40.04 -25.03 14.28
N PHE A 582 40.72 -24.44 15.27
CA PHE A 582 40.37 -23.08 15.69
C PHE A 582 40.96 -22.07 14.70
N THR A 583 40.16 -21.08 14.32
CA THR A 583 40.63 -19.94 13.52
C THR A 583 41.80 -19.25 14.21
N LYS A 584 42.82 -18.88 13.43
CA LYS A 584 44.00 -18.18 13.94
C LYS A 584 43.72 -16.76 14.42
#